data_AF-F0KNM3-F1
#
_entry.id   AF-F0KNM3-F1
#
_cell.length_a   1.000
_cell.length_b   1.000
_cell.length_c   1.000
_cell.angle_alpha   90.00
_cell.angle_beta   90.00
_cell.angle_gamma   90.00
#
_symmetry.space_group_name_H-M   'P 1'
#
loop_
_entity.id
_entity.type
_entity.pdbx_description
1 polymer ?
#
loop_
_entity_poly.entity_id
_entity_poly.type
_entity_poly.pdbx_seq_one_letter_code
_entity_poly.pdbx_strand_id
1 'polypeptide(L)' 'MSHQNLREICPCGFCRAKRIKQIKIEDQNVEVTAMFDQGYGAQICFSDGHDKGIFPWAFLKEFAKS' A
#
# COMPACT_ATOMS: atom_id res chain seq x y z
N MET A 1 5.20 -10.42 -6.60
CA MET A 1 4.50 -9.18 -6.20
C MET A 1 5.32 -7.98 -6.63
N SER A 2 4.77 -7.07 -7.42
CA SER A 2 5.44 -5.82 -7.83
C SER A 2 5.21 -4.69 -6.81
N HIS A 3 6.05 -3.67 -6.82
CA HIS A 3 5.83 -2.44 -6.04
C HIS A 3 4.49 -1.77 -6.40
N GLN A 4 4.12 -1.83 -7.68
CA GLN A 4 2.85 -1.34 -8.19
C GLN A 4 1.65 -2.04 -7.53
N ASN A 5 1.64 -3.38 -7.45
CA ASN A 5 0.50 -4.11 -6.86
C ASN A 5 0.31 -3.77 -5.37
N LEU A 6 1.40 -3.58 -4.62
CA LEU A 6 1.35 -3.12 -3.23
C LEU A 6 0.81 -1.68 -3.12
N ARG A 7 1.20 -0.82 -4.05
CA ARG A 7 0.76 0.57 -4.09
C ARG A 7 -0.72 0.69 -4.41
N GLU A 8 -1.21 -0.12 -5.34
CA GLU A 8 -2.62 -0.18 -5.73
C GLU A 8 -3.50 -0.52 -4.53
N ILE A 9 -3.06 -1.38 -3.62
CA ILE A 9 -3.84 -1.78 -2.44
C ILE A 9 -3.54 -0.95 -1.18
N CYS A 10 -2.78 0.14 -1.29
CA CYS A 10 -2.32 0.94 -0.13
C CYS A 10 -3.46 1.26 0.85
N PRO A 11 -3.38 0.85 2.13
CA PRO A 11 -4.49 0.93 3.08
C PRO A 11 -4.63 2.31 3.76
N CYS A 12 -3.82 3.30 3.37
CA CYS A 12 -3.89 4.63 3.96
C CYS A 12 -5.28 5.27 3.76
N GLY A 13 -5.65 6.18 4.68
CA GLY A 13 -6.97 6.81 4.68
C GLY A 13 -7.31 7.51 3.35
N PHE A 14 -6.34 8.17 2.73
CA PHE A 14 -6.49 8.82 1.42
C PHE A 14 -6.83 7.80 0.31
N CYS A 15 -6.03 6.75 0.16
CA CYS A 15 -6.25 5.71 -0.86
C CYS A 15 -7.57 5.00 -0.65
N ARG A 16 -7.89 4.66 0.61
CA ARG A 16 -9.16 4.01 0.96
C ARG A 16 -10.35 4.89 0.60
N ALA A 17 -10.31 6.19 0.93
CA ALA A 17 -11.38 7.13 0.59
C ALA A 17 -11.57 7.27 -0.92
N LYS A 18 -10.49 7.35 -1.69
CA LYS A 18 -10.53 7.38 -3.17
C LYS A 18 -11.14 6.10 -3.75
N ARG A 19 -10.77 4.92 -3.25
CA ARG A 19 -11.34 3.62 -3.63
C ARG A 19 -12.86 3.55 -3.38
N ILE A 20 -13.31 3.99 -2.20
CA ILE A 20 -14.74 4.03 -1.86
C ILE A 20 -15.51 4.93 -2.82
N LYS A 21 -14.90 6.05 -3.24
CA LYS A 21 -15.47 6.99 -4.21
C LYS A 21 -15.26 6.56 -5.67
N GLN A 22 -14.66 5.39 -5.93
CA GLN A 22 -14.32 4.90 -7.27
C GLN A 22 -13.46 5.88 -8.09
N ILE A 23 -12.67 6.72 -7.40
CA ILE A 23 -11.76 7.65 -8.05
C ILE A 23 -10.46 6.89 -8.31
N LYS A 24 -10.06 6.81 -9.58
CA LYS A 24 -8.74 6.29 -9.95
C LYS A 24 -7.64 7.15 -9.34
N ILE A 25 -6.64 6.47 -8.79
CA ILE A 25 -5.38 7.08 -8.41
C ILE A 25 -4.41 6.72 -9.53
N GLU A 26 -3.77 7.69 -10.14
CA GLU A 26 -2.72 7.42 -11.11
C GLU A 26 -1.44 7.03 -10.35
N ASP A 27 -0.98 5.82 -10.58
CA ASP A 27 0.26 5.26 -10.06
C ASP A 27 1.11 4.80 -11.25
N GLN A 28 2.08 5.63 -11.64
CA GLN A 28 3.03 5.29 -12.70
C GLN A 28 4.42 5.14 -12.08
N ASN A 29 5.01 3.95 -12.23
CA ASN A 29 6.37 3.62 -11.79
C ASN A 29 6.65 3.93 -10.32
N VAL A 30 5.74 3.51 -9.44
CA VAL A 30 5.90 3.72 -8.00
C VAL A 30 6.82 2.65 -7.42
N GLU A 31 7.78 3.09 -6.60
CA GLU A 31 8.71 2.20 -5.90
C GLU A 31 8.50 2.23 -4.39
N VAL A 32 8.82 1.12 -3.73
CA VAL A 32 8.93 1.07 -2.28
C VAL A 32 10.25 1.72 -1.87
N THR A 33 10.18 2.78 -1.06
CA THR A 33 11.36 3.54 -0.61
C THR A 33 11.80 3.19 0.80
N ALA A 34 10.88 2.70 1.64
CA ALA A 34 11.17 2.24 2.99
C ALA A 34 10.08 1.30 3.51
N MET A 35 10.43 0.50 4.51
CA MET A 35 9.50 -0.31 5.29
C MET A 35 9.83 -0.22 6.77
N PHE A 36 8.81 -0.09 7.61
CA PHE A 36 8.94 -0.04 9.06
C PHE A 36 8.00 -1.06 9.70
N ASP A 37 8.51 -1.79 10.70
CA ASP A 37 7.68 -2.68 11.51
C ASP A 37 6.76 -1.88 12.42
N GLN A 38 5.50 -2.30 12.51
CA GLN A 38 4.47 -1.72 13.38
C GLN A 38 3.84 -2.78 14.32
N GLY A 39 4.49 -3.93 14.48
CA GLY A 39 4.08 -5.05 15.34
C GLY A 39 3.03 -5.94 14.68
N TYR A 40 1.91 -5.38 14.22
CA TYR A 40 0.82 -6.14 13.57
C TYR A 40 0.85 -6.08 12.03
N GLY A 41 1.77 -5.32 11.46
CA GLY A 41 1.93 -5.10 10.03
C GLY A 41 3.17 -4.28 9.70
N ALA A 42 3.42 -4.09 8.41
CA ALA A 42 4.46 -3.18 7.92
C ALA A 42 3.85 -1.86 7.49
N GLN A 43 4.42 -0.74 7.94
CA GLN A 43 4.28 0.51 7.20
C GLN A 43 5.15 0.41 5.94
N ILE A 44 4.56 0.65 4.77
CA ILE A 44 5.28 0.66 3.48
C ILE A 44 5.21 2.08 2.93
N CYS A 45 6.38 2.67 2.68
CA CYS A 45 6.52 3.99 2.09
C CYS A 45 6.78 3.88 0.59
N PHE A 46 6.07 4.72 -0.17
CA PHE A 46 6.15 4.75 -1.63
C PHE A 46 6.77 6.06 -2.14
N SER A 47 7.41 6.00 -3.31
CA SER A 47 8.09 7.15 -3.94
C SER A 47 7.17 8.33 -4.29
N ASP A 48 5.85 8.09 -4.36
CA ASP A 48 4.83 9.10 -4.65
C ASP A 48 4.27 9.81 -3.39
N GLY A 49 4.94 9.64 -2.24
CA GLY A 49 4.59 10.32 -0.99
C GLY A 49 3.57 9.57 -0.13
N HIS A 50 3.17 8.36 -0.52
CA HIS A 50 2.30 7.52 0.31
C HIS A 50 3.11 6.82 1.40
N ASP A 51 3.15 7.42 2.58
CA ASP A 51 4.00 6.98 3.70
C ASP A 51 3.21 6.60 4.96
N LYS A 52 1.87 6.63 4.95
CA LYS A 52 1.04 6.38 6.15
C LYS A 52 0.31 5.03 6.17
N GLY A 53 0.44 4.22 5.11
CA GLY A 53 -0.27 2.94 5.00
C GLY A 53 0.40 1.85 5.82
N ILE A 54 -0.34 1.24 6.76
CA ILE A 54 0.09 0.04 7.49
C ILE A 54 -0.63 -1.18 6.90
N PHE A 55 0.15 -2.11 6.37
CA PHE A 55 -0.29 -3.36 5.76
C PHE A 55 -0.23 -4.48 6.80
N PRO A 56 -1.36 -4.98 7.32
CA PRO A 56 -1.36 -6.05 8.30
C PRO A 56 -0.66 -7.32 7.77
N TRP A 57 0.04 -8.05 8.64
CA TRP A 57 0.74 -9.28 8.21
C TRP A 57 -0.19 -10.33 7.61
N ALA A 58 -1.41 -10.46 8.16
CA ALA A 58 -2.43 -11.35 7.62
C ALA A 58 -2.76 -10.98 6.18
N PHE A 59 -2.99 -9.70 5.92
CA PHE A 59 -3.29 -9.17 4.60
C PHE A 59 -2.15 -9.41 3.60
N LEU A 60 -0.90 -9.11 3.97
CA LEU A 60 0.26 -9.36 3.12
C LEU A 60 0.44 -10.85 2.79
N LYS A 61 0.18 -11.74 3.76
CA LYS A 61 0.24 -13.21 3.55
C LYS A 61 -0.84 -13.70 2.59
N GLU A 62 -2.04 -13.14 2.65
CA GLU A 62 -3.12 -13.45 1.70
C GLU A 62 -2.76 -12.94 0.31
N PHE A 63 -2.29 -11.70 0.21
CA PHE A 63 -1.93 -11.06 -1.04
C PHE A 63 -0.70 -11.69 -1.73
N ALA A 64 0.20 -12.32 -0.96
CA ALA A 64 1.33 -13.06 -1.52
C ALA A 64 0.94 -14.41 -2.16
N LYS A 65 -0.26 -14.92 -1.90
CA LYS A 65 -0.75 -16.20 -2.43
C LYS A 65 -1.58 -16.06 -3.71
N SER A 66 -2.01 -14.84 -4.02
CA SER A 66 -2.72 -14.45 -5.25
C SER A 66 -1.75 -14.00 -6.34
#